data_AF-A0A1F9V8Y5-F1
#
_entry.id   AF-A0A1F9V8Y5-F1
#
_cell.length_a   1.000
_cell.length_b   1.000
_cell.length_c   1.000
_cell.angle_alpha   90.00
_cell.angle_beta   90.00
_cell.angle_gamma   90.00
#
_symmetry.space_group_name_H-M   'P 1'
#
loop_
_entity.id
_entity.type
_entity.pdbx_description
1 polymer ?
#
loop_
_entity_poly.entity_id
_entity_poly.type
_entity_poly.pdbx_seq_one_letter_code
_entity_poly.pdbx_strand_id
1 'polypeptide(L)'
;MKVALKEWAVIVQAIKLGCHHLLLRKGGLADKKQEFNLEQDKFFLFPTYEHQEIQFIQSKVHALYNQALKNYISEDELLIECWAEVKGVFKVSDLKILKQLEPYHIWSEEYLKMRLNYKPEKNLFLLLLRTYQLKNPQRIKNLTRYSGCRSWIQLEDEISLDPSTPILSENDFKILNKNITSHFL
;
A
#
# COMPACT_ATOMS: atom_id res chain seq x y z
N MET A 1 8.71 -16.40 1.34
CA MET A 1 7.84 -15.72 0.36
C MET A 1 8.68 -14.87 -0.59
N LYS A 2 8.22 -14.67 -1.84
CA LYS A 2 8.93 -13.85 -2.85
C LYS A 2 8.09 -12.75 -3.48
N VAL A 3 6.83 -12.58 -3.09
CA VAL A 3 5.92 -11.63 -3.75
C VAL A 3 5.94 -10.30 -3.02
N ALA A 4 6.12 -9.21 -3.77
CA ALA A 4 6.08 -7.86 -3.27
C ALA A 4 5.19 -6.98 -4.14
N LEU A 5 4.59 -5.97 -3.52
CA LEU A 5 3.76 -4.97 -4.17
C LEU A 5 4.43 -3.61 -4.01
N LYS A 6 4.75 -2.95 -5.12
CA LYS A 6 5.22 -1.57 -5.13
C LYS A 6 4.18 -0.65 -4.53
N GLU A 7 4.65 0.21 -3.64
CA GLU A 7 3.89 1.33 -3.14
C GLU A 7 4.83 2.49 -2.80
N TRP A 8 4.33 3.72 -2.84
CA TRP A 8 5.15 4.89 -2.56
C TRP A 8 5.84 4.79 -1.21
N ALA A 9 7.12 5.13 -1.16
CA ALA A 9 7.94 5.03 0.05
C ALA A 9 7.31 5.77 1.24
N VAL A 10 6.67 6.92 1.00
CA VAL A 10 5.93 7.66 2.04
C VAL A 10 4.72 6.88 2.59
N ILE A 11 4.02 6.11 1.75
CA ILE A 11 2.89 5.26 2.16
C ILE A 11 3.40 4.05 2.94
N VAL A 12 4.48 3.41 2.48
CA VAL A 12 5.13 2.31 3.21
C VAL A 12 5.59 2.78 4.60
N GLN A 13 6.19 3.97 4.68
CA GLN A 13 6.58 4.59 5.94
C GLN A 13 5.37 4.90 6.83
N ALA A 14 4.25 5.38 6.28
CA ALA A 14 3.02 5.62 7.02
C ALA A 14 2.39 4.30 7.54
N ILE A 15 2.44 3.24 6.73
CA ILE A 15 2.03 1.89 7.15
C ILE A 15 2.89 1.44 8.33
N LYS A 16 4.22 1.57 8.24
CA LYS A 16 5.16 1.20 9.31
C LYS A 16 4.85 1.91 10.64
N LEU A 17 4.41 3.16 10.58
CA LEU A 17 4.01 3.94 11.76
C LEU A 17 2.57 3.69 12.23
N GLY A 18 1.81 2.84 11.53
CA GLY A 18 0.43 2.52 11.90
C GLY A 18 -0.57 3.66 11.66
N CYS A 19 -0.30 4.57 10.71
CA CYS A 19 -1.21 5.66 10.34
C CYS A 19 -1.80 5.53 8.92
N HIS A 20 -1.53 4.41 8.25
CA HIS A 20 -2.05 4.09 6.93
C HIS A 20 -2.34 2.59 6.83
N HIS A 21 -3.52 2.22 6.35
CA HIS A 21 -3.98 0.81 6.35
C HIS A 21 -4.68 0.38 5.05
N LEU A 22 -4.65 1.23 4.04
CA LEU A 22 -5.44 1.08 2.83
C LEU A 22 -4.54 1.05 1.60
N LEU A 23 -4.98 0.47 0.48
CA LEU A 23 -4.35 0.65 -0.84
C LEU A 23 -5.41 0.91 -1.91
N LEU A 24 -5.10 1.78 -2.86
CA LEU A 24 -5.94 2.02 -4.04
C LEU A 24 -5.39 1.32 -5.28
N ARG A 25 -6.19 0.43 -5.87
CA ARG A 25 -5.80 -0.38 -7.04
C ARG A 25 -6.83 -0.27 -8.15
N LYS A 26 -6.33 -0.08 -9.37
CA LYS A 26 -7.14 -0.03 -10.59
C LYS A 26 -7.10 -1.38 -11.29
N GLY A 27 -8.28 -1.92 -11.59
CA GLY A 27 -8.47 -3.11 -12.43
C GLY A 27 -8.21 -4.45 -11.76
N GLY A 28 -8.75 -5.49 -12.41
CA GLY A 28 -8.18 -6.84 -12.50
C GLY A 28 -7.52 -7.03 -13.87
N LEU A 29 -6.60 -7.98 -13.97
CA LEU A 29 -6.11 -8.49 -15.25
C LEU A 29 -7.30 -9.08 -16.02
N ALA A 30 -7.30 -8.87 -17.33
CA ALA A 30 -8.23 -9.42 -18.31
C ALA A 30 -9.09 -10.60 -17.84
N ASP A 31 -10.29 -10.34 -17.34
CA ASP A 31 -11.35 -11.33 -17.36
C ASP A 31 -12.72 -10.64 -17.37
N LYS A 32 -13.64 -11.22 -18.12
CA LYS A 32 -14.93 -10.68 -18.56
C LYS A 32 -15.92 -10.34 -17.42
N LYS A 33 -15.48 -10.30 -16.16
CA LYS A 33 -16.31 -10.18 -14.94
C LYS A 33 -16.09 -8.91 -14.10
N GLN A 34 -15.14 -8.03 -14.43
CA GLN A 34 -14.85 -6.81 -13.66
C GLN A 34 -14.46 -7.02 -12.17
N GLU A 35 -13.95 -8.20 -11.81
CA GLU A 35 -13.50 -8.53 -10.45
C GLU A 35 -12.02 -8.15 -10.26
N PHE A 36 -11.66 -7.70 -9.06
CA PHE A 36 -10.25 -7.54 -8.67
C PHE A 36 -9.68 -8.93 -8.38
N ASN A 37 -8.74 -9.41 -9.21
CA ASN A 37 -8.04 -10.65 -8.94
C ASN A 37 -6.79 -10.36 -8.10
N LEU A 38 -6.85 -10.68 -6.81
CA LEU A 38 -5.67 -10.74 -5.96
C LEU A 38 -4.86 -11.96 -6.37
N GLU A 39 -3.78 -11.75 -7.13
CA GLU A 39 -2.84 -12.84 -7.45
C GLU A 39 -2.33 -13.51 -6.16
N GLN A 40 -2.15 -12.72 -5.10
CA GLN A 40 -1.78 -13.16 -3.75
C GLN A 40 -2.44 -12.26 -2.71
N ASP A 41 -2.85 -12.85 -1.58
CA ASP A 41 -3.42 -12.12 -0.44
C ASP A 41 -2.33 -11.58 0.51
N LYS A 42 -1.11 -12.15 0.47
CA LYS A 42 0.06 -11.74 1.25
C LYS A 42 1.20 -11.28 0.36
N PHE A 43 1.84 -10.18 0.73
CA PHE A 43 2.96 -9.61 -0.02
C PHE A 43 3.83 -8.68 0.82
N PHE A 44 5.10 -8.55 0.44
CA PHE A 44 5.97 -7.49 0.96
C PHE A 44 5.58 -6.13 0.41
N LEU A 45 5.75 -5.08 1.21
CA LEU A 45 5.62 -3.71 0.74
C LEU A 45 6.98 -3.26 0.17
N PHE A 46 7.02 -3.07 -1.15
CA PHE A 46 8.21 -2.60 -1.85
C PHE A 46 8.18 -1.07 -1.93
N PRO A 47 9.06 -0.34 -1.21
CA PRO A 47 9.06 1.12 -1.25
C PRO A 47 9.62 1.61 -2.59
N THR A 48 8.75 2.19 -3.43
CA THR A 48 9.17 2.90 -4.64
C THR A 48 9.18 4.41 -4.43
N TYR A 49 10.15 5.07 -5.04
CA TYR A 49 10.30 6.52 -5.07
C TYR A 49 9.81 7.12 -6.39
N GLU A 50 9.40 6.26 -7.33
CA GLU A 50 8.87 6.65 -8.64
C GLU A 50 7.50 7.33 -8.48
N HIS A 51 7.36 8.54 -9.05
CA HIS A 51 6.09 9.28 -9.15
C HIS A 51 5.36 9.54 -7.82
N GLN A 52 6.02 9.44 -6.67
CA GLN A 52 5.46 9.98 -5.43
C GLN A 52 5.65 11.49 -5.44
N GLU A 53 4.59 12.24 -5.18
CA GLU A 53 4.64 13.69 -5.16
C GLU A 53 4.02 14.20 -3.87
N ILE A 54 4.65 15.21 -3.28
CA ILE A 54 4.24 15.75 -1.98
C ILE A 54 2.79 16.29 -2.02
N GLN A 55 2.32 16.79 -3.17
CA GLN A 55 0.94 17.24 -3.38
C GLN A 55 -0.11 16.13 -3.25
N PHE A 56 0.29 14.87 -3.46
CA PHE A 56 -0.59 13.71 -3.30
C PHE A 56 -0.69 13.22 -1.85
N ILE A 57 0.01 13.89 -0.93
CA ILE A 57 0.03 13.60 0.50
C ILE A 57 -0.60 14.76 1.26
N GLN A 58 -1.38 14.45 2.29
CA GLN A 58 -1.98 15.45 3.18
C GLN A 58 -0.90 16.35 3.80
N SER A 59 -1.11 17.67 3.76
CA SER A 59 -0.14 18.67 4.25
C SER A 59 0.30 18.42 5.70
N LYS A 60 -0.62 18.00 6.57
CA LYS A 60 -0.34 17.68 7.98
C LYS A 60 0.70 16.59 8.20
N VAL A 61 1.02 15.78 7.19
CA VAL A 61 2.04 14.71 7.27
C VAL A 61 3.17 14.86 6.25
N HIS A 62 3.39 16.06 5.69
CA HIS A 62 4.53 16.31 4.78
C HIS A 62 5.90 16.06 5.43
N ALA A 63 6.01 16.18 6.76
CA ALA A 63 7.22 15.77 7.47
C ALA A 63 7.56 14.28 7.24
N LEU A 64 6.54 13.42 7.12
CA LEU A 64 6.69 12.00 6.86
C LEU A 64 7.21 11.73 5.44
N TYR A 65 6.79 12.53 4.46
CA TYR A 65 7.30 12.47 3.10
C TYR A 65 8.82 12.72 3.09
N ASN A 66 9.27 13.80 3.74
CA ASN A 66 10.69 14.11 3.86
C ASN A 66 11.47 13.02 4.62
N GLN A 67 10.87 12.40 5.63
CA GLN A 67 11.47 11.26 6.33
C GLN A 67 11.62 10.05 5.40
N ALA A 68 10.61 9.72 4.60
CA ALA A 68 10.67 8.60 3.66
C ALA A 68 11.77 8.79 2.60
N LEU A 69 11.97 10.04 2.13
CA LEU A 69 13.09 10.38 1.25
C LEU A 69 14.46 10.14 1.90
N LYS A 70 14.61 10.44 3.19
CA LYS A 70 15.85 10.17 3.94
C LYS A 70 16.13 8.68 4.15
N ASN A 71 15.11 7.83 4.05
CA ASN A 71 15.27 6.38 4.13
C ASN A 71 15.74 5.75 2.81
N TYR A 72 15.82 6.54 1.72
CA TYR A 72 16.38 6.07 0.46
C TYR A 72 17.82 5.59 0.68
N ILE A 73 18.13 4.38 0.21
CA ILE A 73 19.46 3.79 0.38
C ILE A 73 20.32 4.11 -0.84
N SER A 74 19.98 3.56 -2.00
CA SER A 74 20.68 3.80 -3.27
C SER A 74 19.83 3.32 -4.45
N GLU A 75 20.33 3.49 -5.67
CA GLU A 75 19.67 2.95 -6.86
C GLU A 75 19.71 1.42 -6.92
N ASP A 76 20.75 0.81 -6.33
CA ASP A 76 21.03 -0.63 -6.40
C ASP A 76 20.54 -1.42 -5.17
N GLU A 77 20.11 -0.75 -4.11
CA GLU A 77 19.69 -1.39 -2.86
C GLU A 77 18.43 -0.77 -2.28
N LEU A 78 17.60 -1.61 -1.66
CA LEU A 78 16.46 -1.15 -0.88
C LEU A 78 16.22 -2.05 0.33
N LEU A 79 15.37 -1.57 1.24
CA LEU A 79 15.03 -2.27 2.46
C LEU A 79 13.56 -2.72 2.44
N ILE A 80 13.34 -4.02 2.61
CA ILE A 80 12.02 -4.59 2.88
C ILE A 80 11.85 -4.71 4.38
N GLU A 81 10.93 -3.94 4.93
CA GLU A 81 10.68 -3.87 6.38
C GLU A 81 9.31 -4.40 6.79
N CYS A 82 8.35 -4.36 5.88
CA CYS A 82 6.95 -4.64 6.18
C CYS A 82 6.34 -5.58 5.14
N TRP A 83 5.36 -6.35 5.59
CA TRP A 83 4.48 -7.12 4.71
C TRP A 83 3.03 -6.90 5.13
N ALA A 84 2.13 -7.21 4.21
CA ALA A 84 0.71 -7.02 4.40
C ALA A 84 -0.06 -8.28 3.98
N GLU A 85 -1.20 -8.47 4.62
CA GLU A 85 -2.25 -9.40 4.22
C GLU A 85 -3.53 -8.60 3.92
N VAL A 86 -4.18 -8.89 2.80
CA VAL A 86 -5.46 -8.25 2.46
C VAL A 86 -6.57 -8.88 3.28
N LYS A 87 -7.30 -8.04 4.02
CA LYS A 87 -8.44 -8.44 4.86
C LYS A 87 -9.79 -7.98 4.31
N GLY A 88 -9.80 -7.10 3.32
CA GLY A 88 -11.00 -6.63 2.66
C GLY A 88 -10.70 -6.00 1.31
N VAL A 89 -11.65 -6.14 0.39
CA VAL A 89 -11.60 -5.55 -0.96
C VAL A 89 -12.94 -4.89 -1.21
N PHE A 90 -12.92 -3.58 -1.44
CA PHE A 90 -14.13 -2.80 -1.64
C PHE A 90 -14.06 -2.07 -2.98
N LYS A 91 -15.11 -2.18 -3.78
CA LYS A 91 -15.26 -1.34 -4.98
C LYS A 91 -15.62 0.07 -4.53
N VAL A 92 -14.90 1.07 -5.03
CA VAL A 92 -15.15 2.48 -4.71
C VAL A 92 -15.38 3.28 -5.97
N SER A 93 -16.47 4.03 -5.99
CA SER A 93 -16.82 4.95 -7.10
C SER A 93 -17.13 6.37 -6.63
N ASP A 94 -17.17 6.61 -5.31
CA ASP A 94 -17.51 7.90 -4.74
C ASP A 94 -16.35 8.45 -3.89
N LEU A 95 -15.94 9.68 -4.18
CA LEU A 95 -14.95 10.43 -3.41
C LEU A 95 -15.42 10.64 -1.96
N LYS A 96 -16.72 10.77 -1.70
CA LYS A 96 -17.25 10.97 -0.35
C LYS A 96 -16.87 9.82 0.60
N ILE A 97 -16.92 8.58 0.12
CA ILE A 97 -16.50 7.42 0.90
C ILE A 97 -15.01 7.50 1.22
N LEU A 98 -14.17 7.81 0.23
CA LEU A 98 -12.72 7.95 0.46
C LEU A 98 -12.41 9.08 1.46
N LYS A 99 -13.12 10.21 1.39
CA LYS A 99 -12.96 11.32 2.34
C LYS A 99 -13.34 10.93 3.77
N GLN A 100 -14.37 10.10 3.95
CA GLN A 100 -14.73 9.58 5.28
C GLN A 100 -13.65 8.66 5.86
N LEU A 101 -12.81 8.07 5.00
CA LEU A 101 -11.70 7.19 5.39
C LEU A 101 -10.37 7.93 5.59
N GLU A 102 -10.34 9.27 5.54
CA GLU A 102 -9.17 10.09 5.83
C GLU A 102 -8.45 9.77 7.15
N PRO A 103 -9.11 9.30 8.23
CA PRO A 103 -8.41 8.85 9.43
C PRO A 103 -7.50 7.62 9.24
N TYR A 104 -7.66 6.86 8.15
CA TYR A 104 -6.98 5.58 7.90
C TYR A 104 -5.99 5.62 6.74
N HIS A 105 -5.79 6.78 6.11
CA HIS A 105 -4.83 6.98 5.03
C HIS A 105 -4.28 8.40 5.02
N ILE A 106 -3.16 8.59 4.30
CA ILE A 106 -2.47 9.89 4.23
C ILE A 106 -2.57 10.59 2.87
N TRP A 107 -3.32 10.01 1.93
CA TRP A 107 -3.55 10.62 0.62
C TRP A 107 -4.29 11.94 0.72
N SER A 108 -3.87 12.92 -0.07
CA SER A 108 -4.60 14.17 -0.25
C SER A 108 -5.88 13.95 -1.04
N GLU A 109 -6.85 14.87 -0.91
CA GLU A 109 -8.07 14.83 -1.73
C GLU A 109 -7.76 14.90 -3.23
N GLU A 110 -6.69 15.60 -3.61
CA GLU A 110 -6.22 15.69 -5.00
C GLU A 110 -5.79 14.33 -5.54
N TYR A 111 -5.05 13.54 -4.76
CA TYR A 111 -4.71 12.17 -5.15
C TYR A 111 -5.95 11.29 -5.31
N LEU A 112 -6.90 11.37 -4.38
CA LEU A 112 -8.13 10.58 -4.43
C LEU A 112 -8.94 10.90 -5.70
N LYS A 113 -9.10 12.19 -6.03
CA LYS A 113 -9.75 12.66 -7.27
C LYS A 113 -9.01 12.15 -8.50
N MET A 114 -7.70 12.35 -8.56
CA MET A 114 -6.87 11.88 -9.66
C MET A 114 -7.04 10.36 -9.86
N ARG A 115 -7.02 9.59 -8.77
CA ARG A 115 -7.08 8.13 -8.83
C ARG A 115 -8.45 7.60 -9.24
N LEU A 116 -9.54 8.25 -8.83
CA LEU A 116 -10.89 7.93 -9.31
C LEU A 116 -11.01 8.15 -10.82
N ASN A 117 -10.54 9.31 -11.30
CA ASN A 117 -10.63 9.74 -12.69
C ASN A 117 -9.63 9.04 -13.63
N TYR A 118 -8.55 8.47 -13.12
CA TYR A 118 -7.58 7.74 -13.92
C TYR A 118 -8.16 6.41 -14.40
N LYS A 119 -8.25 6.18 -15.72
CA LYS A 119 -8.88 4.99 -16.31
C LYS A 119 -10.31 4.79 -15.77
N PRO A 120 -11.23 5.72 -16.06
CA PRO A 120 -12.59 5.69 -15.50
C PRO A 120 -13.40 4.48 -15.96
N GLU A 121 -13.02 3.86 -17.08
CA GLU A 121 -13.56 2.59 -17.56
C GLU A 121 -13.23 1.40 -16.66
N LYS A 122 -12.27 1.55 -15.73
CA LYS A 122 -11.88 0.53 -14.76
C LYS A 122 -12.36 0.88 -13.36
N ASN A 123 -12.93 -0.12 -12.70
CA ASN A 123 -13.26 -0.06 -11.28
C ASN A 123 -12.02 0.27 -10.44
N LEU A 124 -12.20 1.17 -9.48
CA LEU A 124 -11.24 1.43 -8.42
C LEU A 124 -11.59 0.52 -7.24
N PHE A 125 -10.57 -0.14 -6.70
CA PHE A 125 -10.68 -0.98 -5.52
C PHE A 125 -9.86 -0.38 -4.38
N LEU A 126 -10.44 -0.42 -3.19
CA LEU A 126 -9.81 -0.13 -1.92
C LEU A 126 -9.49 -1.46 -1.23
N LEU A 127 -8.23 -1.69 -0.93
CA LEU A 127 -7.78 -2.85 -0.19
C LEU A 127 -7.56 -2.46 1.26
N LEU A 128 -8.15 -3.20 2.18
CA LEU A 128 -7.87 -3.10 3.60
C LEU A 128 -6.74 -4.07 3.96
N LEU A 129 -5.69 -3.54 4.58
CA LEU A 129 -4.50 -4.30 4.93
C LEU A 129 -4.40 -4.58 6.43
N ARG A 130 -4.11 -5.84 6.78
CA ARG A 130 -3.44 -6.19 8.03
C ARG A 130 -1.94 -6.16 7.80
N THR A 131 -1.22 -5.34 8.56
CA THR A 131 0.19 -5.07 8.31
C THR A 131 1.07 -5.52 9.45
N TYR A 132 2.28 -5.96 9.09
CA TYR A 132 3.26 -6.54 9.98
C TYR A 132 4.64 -5.97 9.66
N GLN A 133 5.41 -5.70 10.71
CA GLN A 133 6.80 -5.32 10.61
C GLN A 133 7.68 -6.55 10.82
N LEU A 134 8.63 -6.78 9.91
CA LEU A 134 9.67 -7.79 10.07
C LEU A 134 10.56 -7.41 11.25
N LYS A 135 10.84 -8.35 12.16
CA LYS A 135 11.84 -8.11 13.21
C LYS A 135 13.24 -7.95 12.64
N ASN A 136 13.50 -8.63 11.51
CA ASN A 136 14.75 -8.55 10.77
C ASN A 136 14.45 -7.98 9.37
N PRO A 137 14.49 -6.65 9.18
CA PRO A 137 14.41 -6.05 7.86
C PRO A 137 15.43 -6.64 6.89
N GLN A 138 15.02 -6.84 5.63
CA GLN A 138 15.87 -7.44 4.61
C GLN A 138 16.35 -6.39 3.63
N ARG A 139 17.67 -6.22 3.54
CA ARG A 139 18.29 -5.45 2.48
C ARG A 139 18.38 -6.34 1.24
N ILE A 140 17.83 -5.86 0.12
CA ILE A 140 17.84 -6.58 -1.16
C ILE A 140 18.45 -5.72 -2.26
N LYS A 141 18.92 -6.38 -3.31
CA LYS A 141 19.29 -5.69 -4.55
C LYS A 141 18.06 -5.12 -5.23
N ASN A 142 18.13 -3.86 -5.64
CA ASN A 142 17.13 -3.22 -6.48
C ASN A 142 17.46 -3.49 -7.96
N LEU A 143 16.97 -4.61 -8.46
CA LEU A 143 17.32 -5.08 -9.80
C LEU A 143 16.58 -4.28 -10.86
N THR A 144 17.19 -4.05 -12.04
CA THR A 144 16.57 -3.29 -13.15
C THR A 144 15.21 -3.85 -13.57
N ARG A 145 14.99 -5.18 -13.43
CA ARG A 145 13.70 -5.82 -13.71
C ARG A 145 12.58 -5.41 -12.75
N TYR A 146 12.92 -4.80 -11.62
CA TYR A 146 11.97 -4.22 -10.68
C TYR A 146 11.52 -2.83 -11.11
N SER A 147 12.23 -2.15 -12.00
CA SER A 147 11.89 -0.79 -12.44
C SER A 147 10.61 -0.73 -13.28
N GLY A 148 10.03 0.47 -13.39
CA GLY A 148 8.90 0.74 -14.29
C GLY A 148 7.53 0.44 -13.71
N CYS A 149 6.50 0.53 -14.56
CA CYS A 149 5.09 0.66 -14.15
C CYS A 149 4.41 -0.63 -13.65
N ARG A 150 5.15 -1.73 -13.45
CA ARG A 150 4.59 -2.97 -12.88
C ARG A 150 4.48 -2.82 -11.37
N SER A 151 3.27 -3.07 -10.84
CA SER A 151 3.03 -2.98 -9.40
C SER A 151 3.51 -4.23 -8.66
N TRP A 152 3.32 -5.42 -9.22
CA TRP A 152 3.71 -6.68 -8.60
C TRP A 152 5.13 -7.07 -9.01
N ILE A 153 5.91 -7.50 -8.01
CA ILE A 153 7.32 -7.83 -8.14
C ILE A 153 7.56 -9.21 -7.53
N GLN A 154 8.25 -10.06 -8.30
CA GLN A 154 8.82 -11.30 -7.79
C GLN A 154 10.26 -11.02 -7.35
N LEU A 155 10.51 -11.07 -6.05
CA LEU A 155 11.83 -10.94 -5.45
C LEU A 155 12.74 -12.10 -5.90
N GLU A 156 14.03 -11.81 -6.06
CA GLU A 156 15.06 -12.80 -6.43
C GLU A 156 15.19 -13.84 -5.33
N ASP A 157 15.44 -13.34 -4.13
CA ASP A 157 15.63 -14.13 -2.93
C ASP A 157 14.32 -14.33 -2.18
N GLU A 158 14.23 -15.47 -1.54
CA GLU A 158 13.14 -15.74 -0.62
C GLU A 158 13.38 -15.03 0.71
N ILE A 159 12.38 -14.29 1.17
CA ILE A 159 12.39 -13.65 2.48
C ILE A 159 11.40 -14.36 3.40
N SER A 160 11.86 -14.66 4.61
CA SER A 160 11.01 -15.17 5.70
C SER A 160 10.05 -14.07 6.19
N LEU A 161 8.79 -14.43 6.43
CA LEU A 161 7.87 -13.56 7.16
C LEU A 161 8.19 -13.55 8.67
N ASP A 162 8.86 -14.58 9.17
CA ASP A 162 9.10 -14.75 10.60
C ASP A 162 10.55 -14.42 11.00
N PRO A 163 10.75 -13.83 12.18
CA PRO A 163 9.71 -13.34 13.08
C PRO A 163 9.17 -11.97 12.65
N SER A 164 7.86 -11.76 12.79
CA SER A 164 7.19 -10.47 12.57
C SER A 164 6.37 -10.03 13.78
N THR A 165 6.12 -8.72 13.87
CA THR A 165 5.18 -8.13 14.83
C THR A 165 4.08 -7.39 14.10
N PRO A 166 2.81 -7.56 14.48
CA PRO A 166 1.74 -6.78 13.88
C PRO A 166 1.90 -5.30 14.22
N ILE A 167 1.62 -4.43 13.24
CA ILE A 167 1.77 -2.98 13.42
C ILE A 167 0.69 -2.43 14.36
N LEU A 168 -0.55 -2.87 14.17
CA LEU A 168 -1.64 -2.63 15.12
C LEU A 168 -1.84 -3.84 16.02
N SER A 169 -2.29 -3.64 17.27
CA SER A 169 -2.73 -4.77 18.08
C SER A 169 -3.93 -5.48 17.42
N GLU A 170 -4.21 -6.72 17.83
CA GLU A 170 -5.39 -7.44 17.35
C GLU A 170 -6.69 -6.68 17.64
N ASN A 171 -6.77 -6.01 18.79
CA ASN A 171 -7.96 -5.24 19.17
C ASN A 171 -8.12 -3.99 18.31
N ASP A 172 -7.04 -3.23 18.12
CA ASP A 172 -7.08 -2.01 17.31
C ASP A 172 -7.39 -2.34 15.84
N PHE A 173 -6.84 -3.44 15.33
CA PHE A 173 -7.15 -3.89 13.98
C PHE A 173 -8.62 -4.30 13.83
N LYS A 174 -9.21 -4.98 14.83
CA LYS A 174 -10.65 -5.33 14.81
C LYS A 174 -11.53 -4.09 14.77
N ILE A 175 -11.20 -3.07 15.56
CA ILE A 175 -11.92 -1.79 15.56
C ILE A 175 -11.78 -1.10 14.21
N LEU A 176 -10.55 -0.99 13.69
CA LEU A 176 -10.27 -0.40 12.38
C LEU A 176 -11.02 -1.11 11.26
N ASN A 177 -10.98 -2.45 11.22
CA ASN A 177 -11.69 -3.26 10.24
C ASN A 177 -13.20 -3.02 10.30
N LYS A 178 -13.79 -3.02 11.50
CA LYS A 178 -15.22 -2.72 11.68
C LYS A 178 -15.57 -1.32 11.19
N ASN A 179 -14.77 -0.32 11.52
CA ASN A 179 -15.04 1.06 11.11
C ASN A 179 -14.98 1.19 9.58
N ILE A 180 -13.95 0.67 8.94
CA ILE A 180 -13.78 0.75 7.48
C ILE A 180 -14.86 -0.04 6.74
N THR A 181 -15.12 -1.29 7.15
CA THR A 181 -16.14 -2.14 6.51
C THR A 181 -17.54 -1.53 6.59
N SER A 182 -17.86 -0.80 7.66
CA SER A 182 -19.18 -0.19 7.84
C SER A 182 -19.55 0.87 6.79
N HIS A 183 -18.58 1.43 6.06
CA HIS A 183 -18.83 2.35 4.94
C HIS A 183 -19.26 1.64 3.63
N PHE A 184 -19.24 0.30 3.60
CA PHE A 184 -19.49 -0.51 2.41
C PHE A 184 -20.62 -1.54 2.60
N LEU A 185 -21.36 -1.45 3.71
CA LEU A 185 -22.57 -2.22 3.99
C LEU A 185 -23.80 -1.43 3.52
#